data_AF-A0A836GCP9-F1
#
_entry.id   AF-A0A836GCP9-F1
#
_cell.length_a   1.000
_cell.length_b   1.000
_cell.length_c   1.000
_cell.angle_alpha   90.00
_cell.angle_beta   90.00
_cell.angle_gamma   90.00
#
_symmetry.space_group_name_H-M   'P 1'
#
loop_
_entity.id
_entity.type
_entity.pdbx_description
1 polymer ?
#
loop_
_entity_poly.entity_id
_entity_poly.type
_entity_poly.pdbx_seq_one_letter_code
_entity_poly.pdbx_strand_id
1 'polypeptide(L)'
;MINELEITQDEQTIQKEITLNKLSSFQQDHKNVIHVDDESTNEHTIEKTLKKSLDMFIQNLMEIFNIGVKDKKLLDLIESEMVLTLPELPKDIPSSKTSKDEMQNAEMKVPLFTPLEAATVSSVLEECLNQLAIIRFIIPANVDPRWDDSFKTIDETYGVPDEPEIIFREDMGLLPIVPTKVEKLQRERNYVCEVLKKVLHEIRNHRTFDSLQKEVDNIAKKLEGERNLKKSAQMWLSQAEQLREQLESDKKANEEDRKNTIKLAQESDARVDHAIFINHGKLGYAEKWAKARLEQQELKLNLQNKDMLNKLSEYSKEYNAEQAISAEIHTYLEADIKNKEEQIDMWTKKYNEEIVERQEEIDELKELINEQKLEIAEMHALMDERQKFIDECIGEENRLKEEEKLNKAATVIQSTWRGHMVRKQLGKYKDLWKQLKKAKEITLKKKSLMKRRDKEYI
;
A
#
# COMPACT_ATOMS: atom_id res chain seq x y z
N MET A 1 7.82 -29.56 -11.19
CA MET A 1 8.32 -29.68 -9.80
C MET A 1 9.27 -28.53 -9.45
N ILE A 2 8.86 -27.28 -9.62
CA ILE A 2 9.63 -26.11 -9.12
C ILE A 2 8.67 -25.13 -8.40
N ASN A 3 7.40 -25.06 -8.78
CA ASN A 3 6.43 -24.14 -8.16
C ASN A 3 5.80 -24.60 -6.82
N GLU A 4 6.02 -25.83 -6.36
CA GLU A 4 5.48 -26.28 -5.06
C GLU A 4 6.45 -26.06 -3.89
N LEU A 5 7.75 -25.89 -4.17
CA LEU A 5 8.75 -25.67 -3.12
C LEU A 5 8.74 -24.20 -2.62
N GLU A 6 8.46 -23.25 -3.52
CA GLU A 6 8.49 -21.81 -3.24
C GLU A 6 7.29 -21.38 -2.36
N ILE A 7 6.12 -21.99 -2.53
CA ILE A 7 4.91 -21.69 -1.74
C ILE A 7 5.06 -22.19 -0.29
N THR A 8 5.72 -23.34 -0.07
CA THR A 8 5.94 -23.87 1.28
C THR A 8 6.98 -23.10 2.09
N GLN A 9 7.93 -22.43 1.43
CA GLN A 9 8.91 -21.58 2.10
C GLN A 9 8.29 -20.24 2.54
N ASP A 10 7.39 -19.67 1.74
CA ASP A 10 6.68 -18.43 2.11
C ASP A 10 5.69 -18.65 3.27
N GLU A 11 4.93 -19.75 3.28
CA GLU A 11 4.03 -20.06 4.42
C GLU A 11 4.79 -20.31 5.73
N GLN A 12 5.95 -20.99 5.67
CA GLN A 12 6.79 -21.18 6.85
C GLN A 12 7.45 -19.87 7.32
N THR A 13 7.75 -18.95 6.40
CA THR A 13 8.34 -17.65 6.73
C THR A 13 7.29 -16.73 7.36
N ILE A 14 6.06 -16.73 6.85
CA ILE A 14 4.93 -15.99 7.40
C ILE A 14 4.52 -16.55 8.78
N GLN A 15 4.49 -17.88 8.97
CA GLN A 15 4.21 -18.46 10.28
C GLN A 15 5.33 -18.19 11.30
N LYS A 16 6.59 -18.18 10.87
CA LYS A 16 7.73 -17.78 11.72
C LYS A 16 7.69 -16.30 12.09
N GLU A 17 7.27 -15.42 11.18
CA GLU A 17 7.15 -13.98 11.46
C GLU A 17 5.97 -13.66 12.37
N ILE A 18 4.85 -14.38 12.25
CA ILE A 18 3.70 -14.27 13.17
C ILE A 18 4.06 -14.80 14.57
N THR A 19 4.86 -15.85 14.67
CA THR A 19 5.32 -16.38 15.97
C THR A 19 6.42 -15.51 16.58
N LEU A 20 7.32 -14.92 15.78
CA LEU A 20 8.35 -13.98 16.24
C LEU A 20 7.75 -12.64 16.71
N ASN A 21 6.73 -12.13 16.02
CA ASN A 21 6.00 -10.92 16.44
C ASN A 21 5.17 -11.16 17.71
N LYS A 22 4.61 -12.37 17.88
CA LYS A 22 3.96 -12.75 19.14
C LYS A 22 4.95 -12.95 20.28
N LEU A 23 6.18 -13.42 20.04
CA LEU A 23 7.22 -13.47 21.06
C LEU A 23 7.81 -12.08 21.38
N SER A 24 7.92 -11.19 20.39
CA SER A 24 8.39 -9.82 20.56
C SER A 24 7.43 -8.99 21.43
N SER A 25 6.12 -9.22 21.32
CA SER A 25 5.15 -8.57 22.23
C SER A 25 5.26 -9.06 23.67
N PHE A 26 5.77 -10.29 23.90
CA PHE A 26 6.04 -10.80 25.25
C PHE A 26 7.35 -10.26 25.86
N GLN A 27 8.32 -9.81 25.06
CA GLN A 27 9.61 -9.29 25.56
C GLN A 27 9.61 -7.77 25.82
N GLN A 28 8.67 -7.02 25.26
CA GLN A 28 8.58 -5.57 25.48
C GLN A 28 7.99 -5.19 26.86
N ASP A 29 7.19 -6.08 27.46
CA ASP A 29 6.53 -5.82 28.76
C ASP A 29 7.38 -6.19 29.99
N HIS A 30 8.56 -6.78 29.81
CA HIS A 30 9.46 -7.17 30.91
C HIS A 30 10.61 -6.20 31.17
N LYS A 31 10.60 -5.00 30.56
CA LYS A 31 11.70 -4.02 30.69
C LYS A 31 11.29 -2.72 31.40
N ASN A 32 10.67 -2.86 32.56
CA ASN A 32 10.61 -1.79 33.56
C ASN A 32 11.54 -2.15 34.74
N VAL A 33 12.81 -1.82 34.59
CA VAL A 33 13.80 -1.81 35.67
C VAL A 33 13.63 -0.50 36.43
N ILE A 34 13.16 -0.59 37.68
CA ILE A 34 13.32 0.49 38.67
C ILE A 34 14.47 0.08 39.57
N HIS A 35 15.51 0.90 39.58
CA HIS A 35 16.61 0.84 40.56
C HIS A 35 16.34 1.91 41.61
N VAL A 36 15.99 1.54 42.84
CA VAL A 36 16.12 2.38 44.05
C VAL A 36 16.26 1.47 45.28
N ASP A 37 17.31 1.74 46.05
CA ASP A 37 17.65 1.17 47.34
C ASP A 37 16.62 1.50 48.44
N ASP A 38 16.24 0.52 49.27
CA ASP A 38 16.07 0.60 50.74
C ASP A 38 15.26 -0.58 51.30
N GLU A 39 15.82 -1.24 52.31
CA GLU A 39 15.26 -2.38 53.04
C GLU A 39 14.11 -1.94 53.98
N SER A 40 12.87 -2.36 53.67
CA SER A 40 11.82 -2.82 54.64
C SER A 40 10.36 -2.64 54.16
N THR A 41 10.08 -2.18 52.94
CA THR A 41 8.69 -1.98 52.46
C THR A 41 8.29 -2.84 51.25
N ASN A 42 9.11 -3.81 50.84
CA ASN A 42 8.97 -4.42 49.52
C ASN A 42 8.20 -5.75 49.45
N GLU A 43 7.96 -6.45 50.57
CA GLU A 43 7.29 -7.77 50.54
C GLU A 43 5.81 -7.67 50.15
N HIS A 44 5.09 -6.67 50.69
CA HIS A 44 3.68 -6.44 50.37
C HIS A 44 3.45 -5.99 48.92
N THR A 45 4.42 -5.26 48.35
CA THR A 45 4.36 -4.79 46.96
C THR A 45 4.63 -5.92 45.98
N ILE A 46 5.55 -6.83 46.31
CA ILE A 46 5.83 -8.04 45.52
C ILE A 46 4.64 -8.99 45.55
N GLU A 47 4.02 -9.21 46.72
CA GLU A 47 2.84 -10.07 46.87
C GLU A 47 1.63 -9.55 46.09
N LYS A 48 1.40 -8.23 46.10
CA LYS A 48 0.33 -7.58 45.31
C LYS A 48 0.55 -7.71 43.80
N THR A 49 1.82 -7.69 43.37
CA THR A 49 2.18 -7.82 41.95
C THR A 49 2.06 -9.28 41.48
N LEU A 50 2.43 -10.25 42.33
CA LEU A 50 2.22 -11.68 42.10
C LEU A 50 0.73 -12.04 42.04
N LYS A 51 -0.08 -11.50 42.95
CA LYS A 51 -1.54 -11.70 42.95
C LYS A 51 -2.19 -11.15 41.69
N LYS A 52 -1.79 -9.95 41.26
CA LYS A 52 -2.27 -9.35 40.01
C LYS A 52 -1.86 -10.18 38.78
N SER A 53 -0.67 -10.76 38.78
CA SER A 53 -0.21 -11.68 37.72
C SER A 53 -1.00 -13.00 37.70
N LEU A 54 -1.28 -13.57 38.89
CA LEU A 54 -2.08 -14.78 39.03
C LEU A 54 -3.54 -14.57 38.57
N ASP A 55 -4.15 -13.44 38.92
CA ASP A 55 -5.51 -13.09 38.48
C ASP A 55 -5.57 -12.95 36.95
N MET A 56 -4.56 -12.32 36.33
CA MET A 56 -4.44 -12.23 34.86
C MET A 56 -4.26 -13.60 34.20
N PHE A 57 -3.51 -14.51 34.84
CA PHE A 57 -3.32 -15.87 34.37
C PHE A 57 -4.60 -16.71 34.45
N ILE A 58 -5.38 -16.57 35.54
CA ILE A 58 -6.70 -17.23 35.68
C ILE A 58 -7.69 -16.68 34.66
N GLN A 59 -7.67 -15.37 34.40
CA GLN A 59 -8.55 -14.74 33.41
C GLN A 59 -8.27 -15.22 31.99
N ASN A 60 -6.99 -15.38 31.63
CA ASN A 60 -6.59 -15.98 30.35
C ASN A 60 -6.95 -17.47 30.26
N LEU A 61 -6.86 -18.23 31.36
CA LEU A 61 -7.32 -19.62 31.42
C LEU A 61 -8.85 -19.73 31.21
N MET A 62 -9.63 -18.80 31.76
CA MET A 62 -11.08 -18.73 31.56
C MET A 62 -11.45 -18.39 30.11
N GLU A 63 -10.68 -17.52 29.44
CA GLU A 63 -10.86 -17.25 28.00
C GLU A 63 -10.53 -18.47 27.13
N ILE A 64 -9.47 -19.21 27.47
CA ILE A 64 -9.12 -20.47 26.78
C ILE A 64 -10.21 -21.52 26.98
N PHE A 65 -10.82 -21.60 28.17
CA PHE A 65 -11.93 -22.51 28.45
C PHE A 65 -13.20 -22.13 27.68
N ASN A 66 -13.47 -20.84 27.48
CA ASN A 66 -14.61 -20.33 26.71
C ASN A 66 -14.48 -20.52 25.19
N ILE A 67 -13.25 -20.67 24.66
CA ILE A 67 -13.03 -20.91 23.22
C ILE A 67 -13.21 -22.41 22.87
N GLY A 68 -13.25 -23.30 23.87
CA GLY A 68 -13.33 -24.76 23.72
C GLY A 68 -14.73 -25.39 23.74
N VAL A 69 -15.83 -24.62 23.70
CA VAL A 69 -17.20 -25.17 23.70
C VAL A 69 -17.90 -24.89 22.37
N LYS A 70 -17.50 -25.62 21.32
CA LYS A 70 -18.22 -25.73 20.04
C LYS A 70 -18.61 -27.17 19.67
N ASP A 71 -18.58 -28.11 20.62
CA ASP A 71 -19.06 -29.46 20.39
C ASP A 71 -20.47 -29.67 20.97
N LYS A 72 -21.45 -29.61 20.07
CA LYS A 72 -22.84 -30.03 20.27
C LYS A 72 -22.91 -31.54 20.54
N LYS A 73 -22.72 -31.97 21.80
CA LYS A 73 -23.15 -33.33 22.23
C LYS A 73 -23.29 -33.59 23.73
N LEU A 74 -23.35 -32.54 24.56
CA LEU A 74 -23.44 -32.68 26.02
C LEU A 74 -24.58 -31.84 26.65
N LEU A 75 -25.60 -31.49 25.85
CA LEU A 75 -26.71 -30.62 26.23
C LEU A 75 -28.06 -31.37 26.43
N ASP A 76 -28.04 -32.71 26.41
CA ASP A 76 -29.25 -33.54 26.62
C ASP A 76 -29.38 -34.09 28.05
N LEU A 77 -28.54 -33.65 29.00
CA LEU A 77 -28.57 -34.19 30.37
C LEU A 77 -28.80 -33.17 31.49
N ILE A 78 -29.05 -31.90 31.15
CA ILE A 78 -29.34 -30.83 32.12
C ILE A 78 -30.48 -29.96 31.58
N GLU A 79 -31.61 -30.58 31.26
CA GLU A 79 -32.85 -29.87 30.90
C GLU A 79 -34.08 -30.46 31.61
N SER A 80 -33.88 -30.99 32.81
CA SER A 80 -34.96 -31.50 33.66
C SER A 80 -34.76 -31.12 35.12
N GLU A 81 -34.63 -29.83 35.43
CA GLU A 81 -34.98 -29.31 36.76
C GLU A 81 -35.02 -27.77 36.80
N MET A 82 -36.10 -27.16 36.30
CA MET A 82 -36.58 -25.85 36.78
C MET A 82 -38.10 -25.78 36.61
N VAL A 83 -38.82 -26.31 37.61
CA VAL A 83 -40.20 -25.93 37.88
C VAL A 83 -40.15 -24.65 38.72
N LEU A 84 -40.50 -23.52 38.12
CA LEU A 84 -40.91 -22.32 38.86
C LEU A 84 -42.32 -21.95 38.43
N THR A 85 -43.27 -22.42 39.22
CA THR A 85 -44.64 -21.93 39.34
C THR A 85 -44.67 -20.44 39.66
N LEU A 86 -45.34 -19.66 38.81
CA LEU A 86 -45.82 -18.32 39.14
C LEU A 86 -47.36 -18.39 39.38
N PRO A 87 -47.93 -17.60 40.30
CA PRO A 87 -49.27 -17.83 40.84
C PRO A 87 -50.36 -17.36 39.89
N GLU A 88 -51.39 -18.19 39.74
CA GLU A 88 -52.63 -17.85 39.04
C GLU A 88 -53.45 -16.81 39.79
N LEU A 89 -53.98 -15.86 39.03
CA LEU A 89 -55.06 -14.95 39.37
C LEU A 89 -56.39 -15.71 39.32
N PRO A 90 -57.29 -15.65 40.34
CA PRO A 90 -58.59 -16.28 40.24
C PRO A 90 -59.67 -15.31 39.75
N LYS A 91 -60.28 -15.64 38.61
CA LYS A 91 -61.64 -15.25 38.23
C LYS A 91 -62.31 -16.45 37.59
N ASP A 92 -63.25 -17.07 38.30
CA ASP A 92 -64.67 -17.07 37.93
C ASP A 92 -65.46 -18.12 38.73
N ILE A 93 -66.58 -17.65 39.28
CA ILE A 93 -67.73 -18.42 39.78
C ILE A 93 -68.35 -19.12 38.55
N PRO A 94 -68.72 -20.41 38.59
CA PRO A 94 -70.13 -20.72 38.86
C PRO A 94 -70.45 -22.07 39.53
N SER A 95 -71.54 -22.01 40.31
CA SER A 95 -72.61 -23.01 40.38
C SER A 95 -72.35 -24.34 41.12
N SER A 96 -72.96 -24.40 42.31
CA SER A 96 -73.90 -25.46 42.73
C SER A 96 -73.51 -26.92 42.48
N LYS A 97 -73.03 -27.60 43.52
CA LYS A 97 -73.49 -28.95 43.85
C LYS A 97 -73.66 -29.11 45.35
N THR A 98 -74.92 -29.11 45.73
CA THR A 98 -75.52 -29.65 46.94
C THR A 98 -75.06 -31.09 47.22
N SER A 99 -74.52 -31.33 48.42
CA SER A 99 -74.64 -32.57 49.19
C SER A 99 -75.29 -32.16 50.53
N LYS A 100 -76.58 -32.38 50.80
CA LYS A 100 -77.15 -33.64 51.32
C LYS A 100 -76.15 -34.37 52.22
N ASP A 101 -76.41 -34.67 53.47
CA ASP A 101 -77.55 -34.47 54.36
C ASP A 101 -77.01 -34.86 55.75
N GLU A 102 -77.80 -34.66 56.80
CA GLU A 102 -77.51 -35.09 58.19
C GLU A 102 -76.67 -34.14 59.04
N MET A 103 -77.14 -32.90 59.18
CA MET A 103 -77.21 -32.32 60.52
C MET A 103 -78.67 -31.99 60.81
N GLN A 104 -79.12 -32.61 61.89
CA GLN A 104 -80.47 -32.59 62.40
C GLN A 104 -81.00 -31.15 62.45
N ASN A 105 -81.97 -30.84 61.58
CA ASN A 105 -82.95 -29.81 61.85
C ASN A 105 -83.72 -30.24 63.10
N ALA A 106 -83.16 -29.97 64.27
CA ALA A 106 -83.99 -29.70 65.42
C ALA A 106 -84.79 -28.46 65.02
N GLU A 107 -86.03 -28.69 64.59
CA GLU A 107 -87.08 -27.70 64.61
C GLU A 107 -87.08 -27.12 66.02
N MET A 108 -86.33 -26.03 66.20
CA MET A 108 -86.35 -25.25 67.42
C MET A 108 -87.75 -24.65 67.40
N LYS A 109 -88.71 -25.39 67.97
CA LYS A 109 -90.06 -24.91 68.21
C LYS A 109 -89.88 -23.58 68.89
N VAL A 110 -90.09 -22.50 68.13
CA VAL A 110 -90.15 -21.15 68.66
C VAL A 110 -91.12 -21.25 69.83
N PRO A 111 -90.69 -20.91 71.06
CA PRO A 111 -91.53 -21.08 72.23
C PRO A 111 -92.86 -20.39 71.97
N LEU A 112 -93.92 -21.16 71.78
CA LEU A 112 -95.25 -20.60 71.59
C LEU A 112 -95.63 -19.99 72.92
N PHE A 113 -95.92 -18.69 72.91
CA PHE A 113 -96.38 -18.02 74.11
C PHE A 113 -97.64 -18.72 74.63
N THR A 114 -97.70 -18.97 75.94
CA THR A 114 -98.96 -19.39 76.54
C THR A 114 -99.98 -18.26 76.38
N PRO A 115 -101.30 -18.54 76.34
CA PRO A 115 -102.32 -17.51 76.12
C PRO A 115 -102.24 -16.33 77.10
N LEU A 116 -101.83 -16.59 78.35
CA LEU A 116 -101.67 -15.58 79.39
C LEU A 116 -100.40 -14.74 79.17
N GLU A 117 -99.30 -15.37 78.77
CA GLU A 117 -98.05 -14.68 78.42
C GLU A 117 -98.25 -13.81 77.17
N ALA A 118 -98.93 -14.31 76.14
CA ALA A 118 -99.22 -13.55 74.93
C ALA A 118 -100.08 -12.29 75.22
N ALA A 119 -101.06 -12.40 76.13
CA ALA A 119 -101.89 -11.27 76.55
C ALA A 119 -101.10 -10.24 77.38
N THR A 120 -100.23 -10.73 78.28
CA THR A 120 -99.36 -9.88 79.09
C THR A 120 -98.36 -9.13 78.22
N VAL A 121 -97.65 -9.85 77.33
CA VAL A 121 -96.69 -9.27 76.37
C VAL A 121 -97.37 -8.32 75.39
N SER A 122 -98.58 -8.64 74.91
CA SER A 122 -99.35 -7.73 74.06
C SER A 122 -99.71 -6.43 74.78
N SER A 123 -100.08 -6.49 76.06
CA SER A 123 -100.40 -5.29 76.86
C SER A 123 -99.17 -4.40 77.04
N VAL A 124 -98.01 -5.01 77.30
CA VAL A 124 -96.72 -4.30 77.41
C VAL A 124 -96.33 -3.69 76.06
N LEU A 125 -96.48 -4.41 74.95
CA LEU A 125 -96.18 -3.89 73.61
C LEU A 125 -97.11 -2.73 73.21
N GLU A 126 -98.38 -2.78 73.59
CA GLU A 126 -99.30 -1.64 73.40
C GLU A 126 -98.90 -0.43 74.24
N GLU A 127 -98.47 -0.64 75.48
CA GLU A 127 -97.93 0.44 76.31
C GLU A 127 -96.66 1.05 75.67
N CYS A 128 -95.74 0.23 75.15
CA CYS A 128 -94.56 0.70 74.43
C CYS A 128 -94.93 1.49 73.16
N LEU A 129 -95.94 1.04 72.39
CA LEU A 129 -96.43 1.76 71.21
C LEU A 129 -97.06 3.11 71.60
N ASN A 130 -97.79 3.16 72.73
CA ASN A 130 -98.34 4.39 73.27
C ASN A 130 -97.24 5.36 73.73
N GLN A 131 -96.19 4.86 74.40
CA GLN A 131 -95.03 5.66 74.79
C GLN A 131 -94.28 6.20 73.56
N LEU A 132 -94.07 5.38 72.53
CA LEU A 132 -93.48 5.83 71.26
C LEU A 132 -94.37 6.85 70.55
N ALA A 133 -95.70 6.76 70.68
CA ALA A 133 -96.63 7.77 70.16
C ALA A 133 -96.46 9.12 70.89
N ILE A 134 -96.29 9.11 72.20
CA ILE A 134 -96.00 10.32 72.99
C ILE A 134 -94.68 10.97 72.53
N ILE A 135 -93.62 10.18 72.30
CA ILE A 135 -92.32 10.68 71.82
C ILE A 135 -92.44 11.40 70.46
N ARG A 136 -93.34 10.94 69.58
CA ARG A 136 -93.62 11.62 68.30
C ARG A 136 -94.17 13.03 68.50
N PHE A 137 -95.01 13.22 69.52
CA PHE A 137 -95.59 14.54 69.82
C PHE A 137 -94.58 15.48 70.51
N ILE A 138 -93.62 14.94 71.26
CA ILE A 138 -92.59 15.73 71.96
C ILE A 138 -91.51 16.25 70.99
N ILE A 139 -91.19 15.51 69.93
CA ILE A 139 -90.15 15.87 68.95
C ILE A 139 -90.77 15.91 67.54
N PRO A 140 -91.44 17.01 67.15
CA PRO A 140 -92.05 17.09 65.83
C PRO A 140 -90.99 17.28 64.73
N ALA A 141 -90.68 16.20 64.02
CA ALA A 141 -89.92 16.25 62.76
C ALA A 141 -90.67 15.45 61.68
N ASN A 142 -90.69 16.00 60.46
CA ASN A 142 -91.33 15.34 59.32
C ASN A 142 -90.37 14.28 58.76
N VAL A 143 -90.83 13.03 58.66
CA VAL A 143 -90.04 11.94 58.07
C VAL A 143 -90.50 11.79 56.63
N ASP A 144 -89.60 12.08 55.67
CA ASP A 144 -89.89 11.93 54.24
C ASP A 144 -90.11 10.44 53.90
N PRO A 145 -91.24 10.07 53.24
CA PRO A 145 -91.56 8.69 52.86
C PRO A 145 -90.57 8.02 51.90
N ARG A 146 -89.68 8.77 51.24
CA ARG A 146 -88.67 8.24 50.32
C ARG A 146 -87.54 7.47 51.01
N TRP A 147 -87.43 7.61 52.32
CA TRP A 147 -86.49 6.85 53.12
C TRP A 147 -87.14 5.54 53.54
N ASP A 148 -87.09 4.55 52.63
CA ASP A 148 -87.53 3.19 52.92
C ASP A 148 -86.58 2.53 53.93
N ASP A 149 -87.14 2.15 55.09
CA ASP A 149 -86.45 1.47 56.19
C ASP A 149 -86.48 -0.07 56.05
N SER A 150 -86.81 -0.59 54.87
CA SER A 150 -86.58 -2.00 54.54
C SER A 150 -85.09 -2.34 54.65
N PHE A 151 -84.79 -3.60 55.02
CA PHE A 151 -83.40 -4.08 55.07
C PHE A 151 -82.73 -3.91 53.71
N LYS A 152 -81.65 -3.12 53.67
CA LYS A 152 -80.76 -2.95 52.51
C LYS A 152 -79.45 -3.65 52.79
N THR A 153 -78.92 -4.32 51.78
CA THR A 153 -77.58 -4.90 51.82
C THR A 153 -76.51 -3.80 51.87
N ILE A 154 -75.29 -4.16 52.26
CA ILE A 154 -74.18 -3.19 52.39
C ILE A 154 -73.82 -2.57 51.04
N ASP A 155 -73.92 -3.35 49.96
CA ASP A 155 -73.74 -2.86 48.59
C ASP A 155 -74.86 -1.90 48.18
N GLU A 156 -76.09 -2.09 48.64
CA GLU A 156 -77.19 -1.12 48.41
C GLU A 156 -77.10 0.13 49.31
N THR A 157 -76.40 0.03 50.44
CA THR A 157 -76.29 1.13 51.42
C THR A 157 -75.08 2.03 51.17
N TYR A 158 -73.95 1.44 50.77
CA TYR A 158 -72.66 2.10 50.60
C TYR A 158 -72.06 1.89 49.21
N GLY A 159 -72.71 1.09 48.34
CA GLY A 159 -72.34 1.05 46.94
C GLY A 159 -72.50 2.43 46.32
N VAL A 160 -71.62 2.72 45.38
CA VAL A 160 -71.64 3.96 44.62
C VAL A 160 -73.01 4.08 43.95
N PRO A 161 -73.84 5.10 44.28
CA PRO A 161 -75.05 5.35 43.52
C PRO A 161 -74.67 5.61 42.07
N ASP A 162 -75.47 5.15 41.09
CA ASP A 162 -75.30 5.54 39.68
C ASP A 162 -75.48 7.07 39.46
N GLU A 163 -75.83 7.83 40.51
CA GLU A 163 -75.86 9.29 40.50
C GLU A 163 -74.50 9.89 40.88
N PRO A 164 -73.98 10.84 40.07
CA PRO A 164 -72.71 11.49 40.36
C PRO A 164 -72.75 12.26 41.70
N GLU A 165 -71.73 12.07 42.53
CA GLU A 165 -71.45 12.90 43.70
C GLU A 165 -71.12 14.33 43.24
N ILE A 166 -72.14 15.16 43.06
CA ILE A 166 -71.95 16.58 42.76
C ILE A 166 -72.03 17.35 44.08
N ILE A 167 -70.98 18.12 44.32
CA ILE A 167 -70.62 18.90 45.51
C ILE A 167 -71.64 20.03 45.84
N PHE A 168 -72.80 20.10 45.17
CA PHE A 168 -73.79 21.19 45.26
C PHE A 168 -75.24 20.67 45.42
N ARG A 169 -75.52 19.79 46.39
CA ARG A 169 -76.90 19.33 46.68
C ARG A 169 -77.76 20.37 47.42
N GLU A 170 -77.19 21.11 48.37
CA GLU A 170 -77.91 22.15 49.12
C GLU A 170 -78.44 23.28 48.22
N ASP A 171 -77.67 23.73 47.23
CA ASP A 171 -78.03 24.84 46.34
C ASP A 171 -79.16 24.49 45.35
N MET A 172 -79.48 23.20 45.18
CA MET A 172 -80.55 22.70 44.32
C MET A 172 -81.85 22.42 45.09
N GLY A 173 -81.93 22.77 46.38
CA GLY A 173 -83.10 22.49 47.23
C GLY A 173 -83.33 21.01 47.53
N LEU A 174 -82.30 20.18 47.33
CA LEU A 174 -82.33 18.75 47.64
C LEU A 174 -81.87 18.53 49.09
N LEU A 175 -82.51 17.58 49.78
CA LEU A 175 -82.22 17.29 51.19
C LEU A 175 -80.77 16.82 51.41
N PRO A 176 -80.13 17.16 52.54
CA PRO A 176 -78.80 16.68 52.91
C PRO A 176 -78.70 15.14 52.85
N ILE A 177 -77.55 14.62 52.37
CA ILE A 177 -77.26 13.17 52.32
C ILE A 177 -77.29 12.54 53.72
N VAL A 178 -76.91 13.33 54.73
CA VAL A 178 -76.91 12.91 56.13
C VAL A 178 -78.13 13.50 56.83
N PRO A 179 -79.09 12.67 57.30
CA PRO A 179 -80.25 13.13 58.03
C PRO A 179 -79.85 13.89 59.30
N THR A 180 -80.60 14.95 59.64
CA THR A 180 -80.39 15.68 60.90
C THR A 180 -80.62 14.72 62.08
N LYS A 181 -79.90 14.89 63.19
CA LYS A 181 -80.02 14.02 64.38
C LYS A 181 -81.49 13.78 64.81
N VAL A 182 -82.32 14.81 64.69
CA VAL A 182 -83.76 14.79 65.04
C VAL A 182 -84.59 13.98 64.03
N GLU A 183 -84.27 14.07 62.73
CA GLU A 183 -84.91 13.31 61.66
C GLU A 183 -84.53 11.83 61.73
N LYS A 184 -83.25 11.54 62.02
CA LYS A 184 -82.77 10.17 62.28
C LYS A 184 -83.51 9.52 63.44
N LEU A 185 -83.69 10.26 64.55
CA LEU A 185 -84.42 9.76 65.72
C LEU A 185 -85.90 9.45 65.40
N GLN A 186 -86.58 10.30 64.61
CA GLN A 186 -87.96 10.03 64.19
C GLN A 186 -88.07 8.86 63.21
N ARG A 187 -87.07 8.65 62.33
CA ARG A 187 -86.97 7.46 61.46
C ARG A 187 -86.83 6.19 62.27
N GLU A 188 -85.85 6.13 63.16
CA GLU A 188 -85.63 4.98 64.05
C GLU A 188 -86.88 4.67 64.88
N ARG A 189 -87.56 5.71 65.38
CA ARG A 189 -88.84 5.56 66.08
C ARG A 189 -89.94 4.99 65.19
N ASN A 190 -90.08 5.44 63.94
CA ASN A 190 -91.07 4.91 63.01
C ASN A 190 -90.79 3.46 62.64
N TYR A 191 -89.54 3.12 62.33
CA TYR A 191 -89.11 1.75 62.08
C TYR A 191 -89.41 0.83 63.27
N VAL A 192 -89.03 1.22 64.49
CA VAL A 192 -89.33 0.46 65.71
C VAL A 192 -90.85 0.32 65.92
N CYS A 193 -91.63 1.37 65.66
CA CYS A 193 -93.10 1.28 65.73
C CYS A 193 -93.65 0.26 64.73
N GLU A 194 -93.18 0.24 63.49
CA GLU A 194 -93.65 -0.70 62.48
C GLU A 194 -93.24 -2.14 62.80
N VAL A 195 -92.02 -2.36 63.30
CA VAL A 195 -91.58 -3.67 63.79
C VAL A 195 -92.44 -4.11 64.98
N LEU A 196 -92.64 -3.25 65.99
CA LEU A 196 -93.44 -3.58 67.17
C LEU A 196 -94.92 -3.82 66.83
N LYS A 197 -95.51 -3.10 65.86
CA LYS A 197 -96.87 -3.38 65.37
C LYS A 197 -96.97 -4.75 64.70
N LYS A 198 -95.98 -5.13 63.88
CA LYS A 198 -95.91 -6.46 63.25
C LYS A 198 -95.80 -7.56 64.32
N VAL A 199 -94.94 -7.37 65.31
CA VAL A 199 -94.75 -8.30 66.44
C VAL A 199 -96.00 -8.38 67.31
N LEU A 200 -96.66 -7.26 67.61
CA LEU A 200 -97.94 -7.24 68.33
C LEU A 200 -99.01 -8.04 67.58
N HIS A 201 -99.08 -7.88 66.25
CA HIS A 201 -100.01 -8.63 65.40
C HIS A 201 -99.68 -10.13 65.38
N GLU A 202 -98.40 -10.51 65.31
CA GLU A 202 -97.94 -11.90 65.35
C GLU A 202 -98.21 -12.57 66.70
N ILE A 203 -97.95 -11.89 67.81
CA ILE A 203 -98.19 -12.42 69.16
C ILE A 203 -99.69 -12.59 69.42
N ARG A 204 -100.53 -11.65 68.93
CA ARG A 204 -101.99 -11.73 69.06
C ARG A 204 -102.62 -12.86 68.25
N ASN A 205 -102.16 -13.05 67.01
CA ASN A 205 -102.82 -13.95 66.06
C ASN A 205 -102.16 -15.32 65.94
N HIS A 206 -100.82 -15.37 66.02
CA HIS A 206 -100.03 -16.57 65.73
C HIS A 206 -99.23 -17.07 66.94
N ARG A 207 -99.12 -16.27 68.02
CA ARG A 207 -98.35 -16.56 69.25
C ARG A 207 -96.85 -16.84 69.02
N THR A 208 -96.31 -16.36 67.90
CA THR A 208 -94.88 -16.40 67.57
C THR A 208 -94.34 -14.98 67.44
N PHE A 209 -93.02 -14.84 67.35
CA PHE A 209 -92.32 -13.57 67.20
C PHE A 209 -91.28 -13.62 66.07
N ASP A 210 -91.57 -14.42 65.04
CA ASP A 210 -90.64 -14.72 63.95
C ASP A 210 -90.23 -13.47 63.16
N SER A 211 -91.11 -12.45 63.05
CA SER A 211 -90.72 -11.17 62.45
C SER A 211 -89.67 -10.43 63.27
N LEU A 212 -89.74 -10.49 64.62
CA LEU A 212 -88.70 -9.87 65.45
C LEU A 212 -87.37 -10.60 65.26
N GLN A 213 -87.38 -11.93 65.24
CA GLN A 213 -86.18 -12.73 65.05
C GLN A 213 -85.52 -12.44 63.69
N LYS A 214 -86.31 -12.43 62.62
CA LYS A 214 -85.82 -12.09 61.27
C LYS A 214 -85.23 -10.68 61.22
N GLU A 215 -85.86 -9.71 61.88
CA GLU A 215 -85.35 -8.34 61.90
C GLU A 215 -84.06 -8.21 62.71
N VAL A 216 -83.96 -8.91 63.85
CA VAL A 216 -82.73 -8.98 64.64
C VAL A 216 -81.60 -9.65 63.84
N ASP A 217 -81.89 -10.73 63.13
CA ASP A 217 -80.91 -11.41 62.26
C ASP A 217 -80.45 -10.50 61.10
N ASN A 218 -81.36 -9.71 60.55
CA ASN A 218 -81.06 -8.70 59.52
C ASN A 218 -80.15 -7.59 60.08
N ILE A 219 -80.45 -7.06 61.27
CA ILE A 219 -79.59 -6.07 61.96
C ILE A 219 -78.21 -6.67 62.23
N ALA A 220 -78.14 -7.92 62.69
CA ALA A 220 -76.87 -8.61 62.93
C ALA A 220 -76.04 -8.75 61.65
N LYS A 221 -76.65 -9.13 60.52
CA LYS A 221 -75.98 -9.20 59.21
C LYS A 221 -75.44 -7.84 58.75
N LYS A 222 -76.23 -6.77 58.93
CA LYS A 222 -75.80 -5.40 58.60
C LYS A 222 -74.58 -4.98 59.43
N LEU A 223 -74.64 -5.16 60.74
CA LEU A 223 -73.53 -4.83 61.64
C LEU A 223 -72.26 -5.63 61.30
N GLU A 224 -72.42 -6.90 60.95
CA GLU A 224 -71.26 -7.74 60.61
C GLU A 224 -70.59 -7.30 59.32
N GLY A 225 -71.36 -6.99 58.28
CA GLY A 225 -70.72 -6.52 57.06
C GLY A 225 -70.27 -5.05 57.12
N GLU A 226 -70.83 -4.20 57.99
CA GLU A 226 -70.21 -2.90 58.35
C GLU A 226 -68.84 -3.10 59.03
N ARG A 227 -68.72 -4.08 59.94
CA ARG A 227 -67.42 -4.44 60.53
C ARG A 227 -66.43 -4.95 59.49
N ASN A 228 -66.89 -5.78 58.55
CA ASN A 228 -66.05 -6.28 57.46
C ASN A 228 -65.59 -5.14 56.54
N LEU A 229 -66.50 -4.23 56.18
CA LEU A 229 -66.18 -3.04 55.40
C LEU A 229 -65.15 -2.16 56.12
N LYS A 230 -65.32 -1.94 57.42
CA LYS A 230 -64.35 -1.19 58.25
C LYS A 230 -62.98 -1.87 58.26
N LYS A 231 -62.93 -3.19 58.44
CA LYS A 231 -61.68 -3.97 58.38
C LYS A 231 -61.02 -3.84 57.01
N SER A 232 -61.77 -4.01 55.91
CA SER A 232 -61.23 -3.86 54.56
C SER A 232 -60.74 -2.43 54.30
N ALA A 233 -61.47 -1.40 54.73
CA ALA A 233 -61.05 -0.02 54.57
C ALA A 233 -59.75 0.27 55.33
N GLN A 234 -59.60 -0.27 56.53
CA GLN A 234 -58.35 -0.19 57.28
C GLN A 234 -57.20 -0.91 56.55
N MET A 235 -57.45 -2.10 55.99
CA MET A 235 -56.45 -2.80 55.17
C MET A 235 -56.04 -1.99 53.95
N TRP A 236 -56.99 -1.40 53.22
CA TRP A 236 -56.71 -0.54 52.06
C TRP A 236 -55.93 0.71 52.45
N LEU A 237 -56.23 1.31 53.61
CA LEU A 237 -55.50 2.46 54.12
C LEU A 237 -54.06 2.11 54.46
N SER A 238 -53.82 0.99 55.16
CA SER A 238 -52.47 0.50 55.46
C SER A 238 -51.69 0.17 54.18
N GLN A 239 -52.33 -0.44 53.18
CA GLN A 239 -51.69 -0.71 51.88
C GLN A 239 -51.35 0.58 51.13
N ALA A 240 -52.25 1.56 51.12
CA ALA A 240 -51.99 2.86 50.49
C ALA A 240 -50.84 3.60 51.17
N GLU A 241 -50.71 3.49 52.49
CA GLU A 241 -49.60 4.07 53.25
C GLU A 241 -48.26 3.38 52.91
N GLN A 242 -48.23 2.05 52.85
CA GLN A 242 -47.05 1.29 52.43
C GLN A 242 -46.62 1.66 51.00
N LEU A 243 -47.56 1.75 50.06
CA LEU A 243 -47.26 2.15 48.69
C LEU A 243 -46.73 3.59 48.60
N ARG A 244 -47.25 4.51 49.43
CA ARG A 244 -46.71 5.88 49.51
C ARG A 244 -45.30 5.91 50.06
N GLU A 245 -45.01 5.11 51.09
CA GLU A 245 -43.67 5.00 51.65
C GLU A 245 -42.68 4.44 50.62
N GLN A 246 -43.07 3.39 49.89
CA GLN A 246 -42.26 2.81 48.82
C GLN A 246 -42.01 3.80 47.68
N LEU A 247 -43.03 4.56 47.27
CA LEU A 247 -42.88 5.58 46.24
C LEU A 247 -41.91 6.68 46.68
N GLU A 248 -41.97 7.10 47.94
CA GLU A 248 -41.05 8.12 48.48
C GLU A 248 -39.63 7.57 48.64
N SER A 249 -39.44 6.30 49.00
CA SER A 249 -38.11 5.67 49.02
C SER A 249 -37.52 5.56 47.62
N ASP A 250 -38.31 5.12 46.64
CA ASP A 250 -37.88 4.99 45.24
C ASP A 250 -37.54 6.36 44.64
N LYS A 251 -38.32 7.38 44.96
CA LYS A 251 -38.05 8.77 44.54
C LYS A 251 -36.71 9.28 45.10
N LYS A 252 -36.41 8.97 46.37
CA LYS A 252 -35.12 9.35 46.99
C LYS A 252 -33.95 8.59 46.37
N ALA A 253 -34.09 7.29 46.14
CA ALA A 253 -33.08 6.47 45.48
C ALA A 253 -32.78 6.99 44.06
N ASN A 254 -33.82 7.21 43.26
CA ASN A 254 -33.71 7.76 41.90
C ASN A 254 -33.05 9.14 41.88
N GLU A 255 -33.36 10.01 42.84
CA GLU A 255 -32.75 11.34 42.94
C GLU A 255 -31.25 11.26 43.29
N GLU A 256 -30.85 10.30 44.12
CA GLU A 256 -29.44 10.07 44.44
C GLU A 256 -28.68 9.48 43.24
N ASP A 257 -29.26 8.50 42.54
CA ASP A 257 -28.68 7.94 41.32
C ASP A 257 -28.52 8.99 40.22
N ARG A 258 -29.51 9.89 40.08
CA ARG A 258 -29.42 11.05 39.18
C ARG A 258 -28.25 11.95 39.55
N LYS A 259 -28.08 12.27 40.85
CA LYS A 259 -26.94 13.08 41.32
C LYS A 259 -25.60 12.39 41.08
N ASN A 260 -25.51 11.09 41.33
CA ASN A 260 -24.29 10.32 41.12
C ASN A 260 -23.90 10.25 39.63
N THR A 261 -24.89 10.06 38.75
CA THR A 261 -24.69 10.05 37.30
C THR A 261 -24.20 11.41 36.81
N ILE A 262 -24.77 12.51 37.31
CA ILE A 262 -24.33 13.87 36.97
C ILE A 262 -22.89 14.12 37.45
N LYS A 263 -22.54 13.71 38.68
CA LYS A 263 -21.16 13.85 39.19
C LYS A 263 -20.16 13.07 38.34
N LEU A 264 -20.49 11.82 37.97
CA LEU A 264 -19.64 11.00 37.11
C LEU A 264 -19.46 11.62 35.72
N ALA A 265 -20.53 12.19 35.15
CA ALA A 265 -20.45 12.90 33.87
C ALA A 265 -19.51 14.11 33.97
N GLN A 266 -19.66 14.94 35.01
CA GLN A 266 -18.80 16.10 35.24
C GLN A 266 -17.32 15.72 35.46
N GLU A 267 -17.06 14.64 36.21
CA GLU A 267 -15.70 14.15 36.39
C GLU A 267 -15.10 13.63 35.09
N SER A 268 -15.89 12.90 34.30
CA SER A 268 -15.49 12.44 32.97
C SER A 268 -15.16 13.61 32.04
N ASP A 269 -16.01 14.64 32.00
CA ASP A 269 -15.80 15.85 31.19
C ASP A 269 -14.50 16.58 31.61
N ALA A 270 -14.28 16.77 32.91
CA ALA A 270 -13.06 17.40 33.41
C ALA A 270 -11.79 16.59 33.05
N ARG A 271 -11.87 15.25 33.08
CA ARG A 271 -10.77 14.38 32.63
C ARG A 271 -10.51 14.51 31.13
N VAL A 272 -11.57 14.58 30.32
CA VAL A 272 -11.46 14.78 28.87
C VAL A 272 -10.84 16.14 28.55
N ASP A 273 -11.30 17.22 29.18
CA ASP A 273 -10.75 18.57 28.99
C ASP A 273 -9.27 18.64 29.38
N HIS A 274 -8.90 18.01 30.50
CA HIS A 274 -7.50 17.92 30.91
C HIS A 274 -6.65 17.16 29.87
N ALA A 275 -7.15 16.03 29.36
CA ALA A 275 -6.47 15.26 28.33
C ALA A 275 -6.33 16.06 27.02
N ILE A 276 -7.36 16.80 26.60
CA ILE A 276 -7.33 17.69 25.44
C ILE A 276 -6.26 18.77 25.63
N PHE A 277 -6.21 19.41 26.80
CA PHE A 277 -5.22 20.45 27.09
C PHE A 277 -3.78 19.92 27.02
N ILE A 278 -3.50 18.78 27.68
CA ILE A 278 -2.17 18.17 27.68
C ILE A 278 -1.79 17.72 26.26
N ASN A 279 -2.71 17.10 25.54
CA ASN A 279 -2.46 16.63 24.17
C ASN A 279 -2.25 17.80 23.21
N HIS A 280 -2.97 18.90 23.37
CA HIS A 280 -2.75 20.12 22.59
C HIS A 280 -1.33 20.67 22.79
N GLY A 281 -0.85 20.72 24.04
CA GLY A 281 0.53 21.12 24.33
C GLY A 281 1.58 20.18 23.71
N LYS A 282 1.37 18.86 23.82
CA LYS A 282 2.24 17.85 23.19
C LYS A 282 2.25 17.96 21.66
N LEU A 283 1.08 18.15 21.06
CA LEU A 283 0.93 18.33 19.62
C LEU A 283 1.67 19.58 19.14
N GLY A 284 1.47 20.71 19.82
CA GLY A 284 2.18 21.96 19.49
C GLY A 284 3.70 21.84 19.61
N TYR A 285 4.21 21.05 20.56
CA TYR A 285 5.65 20.73 20.62
C TYR A 285 6.09 19.87 19.42
N ALA A 286 5.35 18.81 19.10
CA ALA A 286 5.67 17.92 17.97
C ALA A 286 5.64 18.66 16.62
N GLU A 287 4.67 19.55 16.41
CA GLU A 287 4.57 20.39 15.22
C GLU A 287 5.77 21.32 15.08
N LYS A 288 6.14 22.03 16.15
CA LYS A 288 7.32 22.92 16.15
C LYS A 288 8.60 22.13 15.91
N TRP A 289 8.73 20.96 16.52
CA TRP A 289 9.89 20.07 16.32
C TRP A 289 9.98 19.59 14.86
N ALA A 290 8.86 19.14 14.28
CA ALA A 290 8.80 18.71 12.90
C ALA A 290 9.14 19.87 11.94
N LYS A 291 8.58 21.06 12.19
CA LYS A 291 8.86 22.27 11.40
C LYS A 291 10.34 22.65 11.46
N ALA A 292 10.94 22.70 12.65
CA ALA A 292 12.36 23.03 12.80
C ALA A 292 13.26 22.01 12.08
N ARG A 293 12.89 20.73 12.08
CA ARG A 293 13.64 19.68 11.38
C ARG A 293 13.52 19.81 9.86
N LEU A 294 12.34 20.16 9.35
CA LEU A 294 12.14 20.46 7.93
C LEU A 294 12.97 21.67 7.50
N GLU A 295 12.92 22.77 8.26
CA GLU A 295 13.72 23.98 8.01
C GLU A 295 15.23 23.67 8.02
N GLN A 296 15.70 22.84 8.96
CA GLN A 296 17.09 22.38 9.01
C GLN A 296 17.48 21.58 7.76
N GLN A 297 16.62 20.67 7.32
CA GLN A 297 16.87 19.83 6.14
C GLN A 297 16.87 20.67 4.86
N GLU A 298 15.93 21.61 4.74
CA GLU A 298 15.85 22.56 3.64
C GLU A 298 17.12 23.41 3.55
N LEU A 299 17.60 23.93 4.67
CA LEU A 299 18.86 24.69 4.71
C LEU A 299 20.05 23.84 4.26
N LYS A 300 20.14 22.58 4.71
CA LYS A 300 21.21 21.66 4.30
C LYS A 300 21.19 21.42 2.79
N LEU A 301 20.01 21.16 2.23
CA LEU A 301 19.84 20.97 0.79
C LEU A 301 20.21 22.22 0.01
N ASN A 302 19.80 23.41 0.49
CA ASN A 302 20.14 24.68 -0.15
C ASN A 302 21.65 24.94 -0.15
N LEU A 303 22.35 24.64 0.95
CA LEU A 303 23.81 24.76 1.01
C LEU A 303 24.50 23.79 0.05
N GLN A 304 24.06 22.53 0.00
CA GLN A 304 24.59 21.54 -0.94
C GLN A 304 24.34 21.94 -2.39
N ASN A 305 23.14 22.42 -2.70
CA ASN A 305 22.80 22.88 -4.04
C ASN A 305 23.68 24.07 -4.46
N LYS A 306 23.90 25.03 -3.57
CA LYS A 306 24.79 26.17 -3.81
C LYS A 306 26.24 25.72 -4.05
N ASP A 307 26.74 24.77 -3.26
CA ASP A 307 28.08 24.18 -3.46
C ASP A 307 28.20 23.50 -4.83
N MET A 308 27.20 22.71 -5.22
CA MET A 308 27.17 22.05 -6.54
C MET A 308 27.08 23.05 -7.69
N LEU A 309 26.28 24.12 -7.55
CA LEU A 309 26.20 25.20 -8.53
C LEU A 309 27.52 25.94 -8.68
N ASN A 310 28.22 26.20 -7.59
CA ASN A 310 29.55 26.82 -7.62
C ASN A 310 30.55 25.92 -8.36
N LYS A 311 30.60 24.62 -8.05
CA LYS A 311 31.45 23.65 -8.75
C LYS A 311 31.13 23.56 -10.24
N LEU A 312 29.84 23.57 -10.60
CA LEU A 312 29.41 23.56 -12.00
C LEU A 312 29.83 24.85 -12.72
N SER A 313 29.77 26.00 -12.04
CA SER A 313 30.30 27.26 -12.55
C SER A 313 31.83 27.23 -12.71
N GLU A 314 32.56 26.59 -11.80
CA GLU A 314 34.02 26.44 -11.88
C GLU A 314 34.40 25.56 -13.07
N TYR A 315 33.82 24.37 -13.18
CA TYR A 315 34.03 23.47 -14.32
C TYR A 315 33.64 24.10 -15.66
N SER A 316 32.56 24.88 -15.70
CA SER A 316 32.19 25.60 -16.93
C SER A 316 33.25 26.63 -17.34
N LYS A 317 33.86 27.34 -16.38
CA LYS A 317 34.94 28.28 -16.67
C LYS A 317 36.20 27.57 -17.15
N GLU A 318 36.57 26.46 -16.51
CA GLU A 318 37.70 25.62 -16.91
C GLU A 318 37.49 25.06 -18.32
N TYR A 319 36.30 24.52 -18.60
CA TYR A 319 35.93 24.00 -19.91
C TYR A 319 36.02 25.08 -21.00
N ASN A 320 35.51 26.28 -20.74
CA ASN A 320 35.58 27.39 -21.70
C ASN A 320 37.04 27.85 -21.95
N ALA A 321 37.89 27.83 -20.91
CA ALA A 321 39.31 28.14 -21.05
C ALA A 321 40.06 27.07 -21.86
N GLU A 322 39.80 25.79 -21.59
CA GLU A 322 40.34 24.65 -22.35
C GLU A 322 39.92 24.74 -23.83
N GLN A 323 38.66 25.10 -24.09
CA GLN A 323 38.15 25.27 -25.44
C GLN A 323 38.85 26.43 -26.18
N ALA A 324 39.11 27.54 -25.49
CA ALA A 324 39.85 28.67 -26.06
C ALA A 324 41.31 28.30 -26.39
N ILE A 325 42.01 27.63 -25.46
CA ILE A 325 43.38 27.15 -25.67
C ILE A 325 43.42 26.12 -26.82
N SER A 326 42.47 25.19 -26.86
CA SER A 326 42.37 24.18 -27.91
C SER A 326 42.16 24.82 -29.28
N ALA A 327 41.32 25.85 -29.37
CA ALA A 327 41.12 26.62 -30.58
C ALA A 327 42.42 27.34 -31.02
N GLU A 328 43.14 27.96 -30.09
CA GLU A 328 44.44 28.59 -30.38
C GLU A 328 45.47 27.58 -30.90
N ILE A 329 45.62 26.43 -30.24
CA ILE A 329 46.51 25.34 -30.68
C ILE A 329 46.13 24.86 -32.08
N HIS A 330 44.83 24.67 -32.35
CA HIS A 330 44.37 24.27 -33.67
C HIS A 330 44.75 25.32 -34.74
N THR A 331 44.51 26.61 -34.47
CA THR A 331 44.87 27.67 -35.42
C THR A 331 46.38 27.76 -35.66
N TYR A 332 47.20 27.54 -34.64
CA TYR A 332 48.65 27.50 -34.77
C TYR A 332 49.11 26.30 -35.62
N LEU A 333 48.62 25.10 -35.31
CA LEU A 333 48.97 23.89 -36.04
C LEU A 333 48.53 23.96 -37.51
N GLU A 334 47.34 24.50 -37.78
CA GLU A 334 46.83 24.67 -39.13
C GLU A 334 47.66 25.69 -39.93
N ALA A 335 48.11 26.77 -39.29
CA ALA A 335 49.03 27.71 -39.89
C ALA A 335 50.42 27.10 -40.19
N ASP A 336 50.97 26.28 -39.28
CA ASP A 336 52.24 25.58 -39.52
C ASP A 336 52.11 24.55 -40.64
N ILE A 337 51.05 23.73 -40.63
CA ILE A 337 50.74 22.78 -41.70
C ILE A 337 50.72 23.50 -43.04
N LYS A 338 49.97 24.60 -43.15
CA LYS A 338 49.90 25.37 -44.39
C LYS A 338 51.27 25.89 -44.84
N ASN A 339 52.09 26.41 -43.93
CA ASN A 339 53.45 26.85 -44.25
C ASN A 339 54.33 25.69 -44.74
N LYS A 340 54.21 24.50 -44.13
CA LYS A 340 54.94 23.30 -44.60
C LYS A 340 54.44 22.84 -45.98
N GLU A 341 53.14 22.88 -46.23
CA GLU A 341 52.54 22.59 -47.55
C GLU A 341 53.07 23.56 -48.61
N GLU A 342 53.08 24.87 -48.32
CA GLU A 342 53.65 25.89 -49.21
C GLU A 342 55.14 25.63 -49.51
N GLN A 343 55.92 25.20 -48.52
CA GLN A 343 57.33 24.81 -48.73
C GLN A 343 57.46 23.57 -49.62
N ILE A 344 56.62 22.54 -49.39
CA ILE A 344 56.59 21.33 -50.22
C ILE A 344 56.26 21.71 -51.68
N ASP A 345 55.27 22.57 -51.90
CA ASP A 345 54.90 23.04 -53.23
C ASP A 345 56.04 23.81 -53.90
N MET A 346 56.71 24.72 -53.18
CA MET A 346 57.87 25.43 -53.69
C MET A 346 59.03 24.49 -54.09
N TRP A 347 59.37 23.53 -53.22
CA TRP A 347 60.44 22.56 -53.51
C TRP A 347 60.06 21.62 -54.64
N THR A 348 58.81 21.19 -54.72
CA THR A 348 58.29 20.37 -55.81
C THR A 348 58.38 21.11 -57.13
N LYS A 349 57.98 22.39 -57.16
CA LYS A 349 58.12 23.24 -58.35
C LYS A 349 59.57 23.38 -58.77
N LYS A 350 60.47 23.73 -57.85
CA LYS A 350 61.91 23.86 -58.12
C LYS A 350 62.51 22.56 -58.66
N TYR A 351 62.17 21.43 -58.06
CA TYR A 351 62.66 20.12 -58.51
C TYR A 351 62.15 19.77 -59.91
N ASN A 352 60.88 20.05 -60.21
CA ASN A 352 60.32 19.84 -61.53
C ASN A 352 60.99 20.75 -62.58
N GLU A 353 61.26 22.02 -62.24
CA GLU A 353 62.02 22.95 -63.10
C GLU A 353 63.43 22.40 -63.36
N GLU A 354 64.17 21.98 -62.33
CA GLU A 354 65.51 21.39 -62.49
C GLU A 354 65.46 20.08 -63.31
N ILE A 355 64.43 19.26 -63.18
CA ILE A 355 64.24 18.08 -64.06
C ILE A 355 64.07 18.51 -65.51
N VAL A 356 63.25 19.53 -65.78
CA VAL A 356 63.02 20.03 -67.15
C VAL A 356 64.32 20.57 -67.73
N GLU A 357 65.04 21.44 -67.01
CA GLU A 357 66.33 21.99 -67.44
C GLU A 357 67.35 20.87 -67.72
N ARG A 358 67.47 19.88 -66.84
CA ARG A 358 68.39 18.76 -67.06
C ARG A 358 67.96 17.86 -68.21
N GLN A 359 66.66 17.71 -68.44
CA GLN A 359 66.14 16.95 -69.59
C GLN A 359 66.45 17.68 -70.91
N GLU A 360 66.31 19.01 -70.93
CA GLU A 360 66.71 19.86 -72.05
C GLU A 360 68.21 19.74 -72.33
N GLU A 361 69.08 19.85 -71.31
CA GLU A 361 70.53 19.64 -71.46
C GLU A 361 70.87 18.24 -72.02
N ILE A 362 70.19 17.20 -71.55
CA ILE A 362 70.36 15.84 -72.06
C ILE A 362 69.99 15.76 -73.54
N ASP A 363 68.90 16.43 -73.95
CA ASP A 363 68.42 16.40 -75.32
C ASP A 363 69.32 17.23 -76.26
N GLU A 364 69.83 18.38 -75.82
CA GLU A 364 70.87 19.15 -76.53
C GLU A 364 72.15 18.32 -76.74
N LEU A 365 72.62 17.63 -75.69
CA LEU A 365 73.79 16.75 -75.79
C LEU A 365 73.55 15.56 -76.72
N LYS A 366 72.33 14.99 -76.74
CA LYS A 366 71.97 13.93 -77.69
C LYS A 366 71.99 14.43 -79.14
N GLU A 367 71.46 15.63 -79.41
CA GLU A 367 71.51 16.24 -80.73
C GLU A 367 72.95 16.48 -81.18
N LEU A 368 73.82 17.01 -80.30
CA LEU A 368 75.25 17.17 -80.60
C LEU A 368 75.94 15.83 -80.89
N ILE A 369 75.62 14.78 -80.13
CA ILE A 369 76.14 13.43 -80.39
C ILE A 369 75.64 12.91 -81.75
N ASN A 370 74.39 13.17 -82.13
CA ASN A 370 73.85 12.76 -83.42
C ASN A 370 74.53 13.50 -84.57
N GLU A 371 74.79 14.80 -84.43
CA GLU A 371 75.52 15.60 -85.41
C GLU A 371 76.96 15.10 -85.59
N GLN A 372 77.69 14.84 -84.49
CA GLN A 372 79.02 14.25 -84.54
C GLN A 372 79.02 12.85 -85.17
N LYS A 373 78.00 12.02 -84.90
CA LYS A 373 77.84 10.71 -85.54
C LYS A 373 77.62 10.84 -87.05
N LEU A 374 76.87 11.85 -87.49
CA LEU A 374 76.66 12.13 -88.91
C LEU A 374 77.97 12.53 -89.58
N GLU A 375 78.72 13.46 -88.98
CA GLU A 375 80.04 13.87 -89.49
C GLU A 375 81.01 12.68 -89.58
N ILE A 376 81.06 11.83 -88.55
CA ILE A 376 81.87 10.61 -88.56
C ILE A 376 81.42 9.66 -89.67
N ALA A 377 80.11 9.50 -89.90
CA ALA A 377 79.59 8.65 -90.98
C ALA A 377 79.94 9.19 -92.37
N GLU A 378 79.89 10.51 -92.58
CA GLU A 378 80.34 11.16 -93.82
C GLU A 378 81.84 10.98 -94.05
N MET A 379 82.66 11.15 -92.99
CA MET A 379 84.09 10.90 -93.04
C MET A 379 84.41 9.44 -93.37
N HIS A 380 83.67 8.49 -92.79
CA HIS A 380 83.79 7.07 -93.13
C HIS A 380 83.41 6.79 -94.59
N ALA A 381 82.34 7.39 -95.11
CA ALA A 381 81.96 7.25 -96.51
C ALA A 381 83.05 7.77 -97.47
N LEU A 382 83.65 8.93 -97.15
CA LEU A 382 84.80 9.46 -97.89
C LEU A 382 86.03 8.56 -97.78
N MET A 383 86.31 8.01 -96.60
CA MET A 383 87.38 7.03 -96.41
C MET A 383 87.15 5.78 -97.26
N ASP A 384 85.94 5.25 -97.31
CA ASP A 384 85.58 4.08 -98.11
C ASP A 384 85.73 4.36 -99.62
N GLU A 385 85.36 5.55 -100.07
CA GLU A 385 85.56 5.99 -101.46
C GLU A 385 87.07 6.10 -101.80
N ARG A 386 87.85 6.75 -100.93
CA ARG A 386 89.32 6.82 -101.07
C ARG A 386 89.96 5.44 -101.04
N GLN A 387 89.48 4.55 -100.18
CA GLN A 387 89.99 3.19 -100.07
C GLN A 387 89.69 2.40 -101.35
N LYS A 388 88.48 2.50 -101.92
CA LYS A 388 88.16 1.90 -103.22
C LYS A 388 89.08 2.41 -104.33
N PHE A 389 89.35 3.72 -104.37
CA PHE A 389 90.28 4.30 -105.33
C PHE A 389 91.72 3.78 -105.15
N ILE A 390 92.18 3.66 -103.91
CA ILE A 390 93.50 3.07 -103.59
C ILE A 390 93.54 1.60 -104.02
N ASP A 391 92.52 0.81 -103.69
CA ASP A 391 92.45 -0.61 -104.04
C ASP A 391 92.40 -0.80 -105.55
N GLU A 392 91.69 0.06 -106.28
CA GLU A 392 91.70 0.10 -107.75
C GLU A 392 93.08 0.45 -108.29
N CYS A 393 93.75 1.47 -107.75
CA CYS A 393 95.13 1.83 -108.12
C CYS A 393 96.12 0.68 -107.85
N ILE A 394 96.01 -0.01 -106.70
CA ILE A 394 96.84 -1.17 -106.35
C ILE A 394 96.52 -2.36 -107.27
N GLY A 395 95.24 -2.59 -107.57
CA GLY A 395 94.80 -3.60 -108.52
C GLY A 395 95.40 -3.37 -109.91
N GLU A 396 95.40 -2.12 -110.37
CA GLU A 396 95.97 -1.74 -111.66
C GLU A 396 97.50 -1.78 -111.66
N GLU A 397 98.15 -1.37 -110.58
CA GLU A 397 99.59 -1.54 -110.38
C GLU A 397 99.98 -3.02 -110.39
N ASN A 398 99.19 -3.89 -109.76
CA ASN A 398 99.41 -5.33 -109.78
C ASN A 398 99.19 -5.93 -111.16
N ARG A 399 98.19 -5.46 -111.93
CA ARG A 399 98.02 -5.84 -113.34
C ARG A 399 99.24 -5.45 -114.17
N LEU A 400 99.73 -4.23 -114.02
CA LEU A 400 100.95 -3.75 -114.70
C LEU A 400 102.17 -4.57 -114.29
N LYS A 401 102.33 -4.91 -113.01
CA LYS A 401 103.42 -5.78 -112.53
C LYS A 401 103.32 -7.19 -113.09
N GLU A 402 102.12 -7.75 -113.22
CA GLU A 402 101.92 -9.08 -113.81
C GLU A 402 102.23 -9.06 -115.32
N GLU A 403 101.84 -7.99 -116.02
CA GLU A 403 102.19 -7.76 -117.42
C GLU A 403 103.71 -7.55 -117.60
N GLU A 404 104.36 -6.86 -116.67
CA GLU A 404 105.80 -6.72 -116.62
C GLU A 404 106.51 -8.06 -116.38
N LYS A 405 105.97 -8.92 -115.50
CA LYS A 405 106.47 -10.29 -115.30
C LYS A 405 106.33 -11.11 -116.58
N LEU A 406 105.21 -11.01 -117.30
CA LEU A 406 105.03 -11.67 -118.59
C LEU A 406 106.05 -11.16 -119.63
N ASN A 407 106.29 -9.85 -119.70
CA ASN A 407 107.29 -9.25 -120.58
C ASN A 407 108.73 -9.67 -120.21
N LYS A 408 109.04 -9.76 -118.91
CA LYS A 408 110.31 -10.29 -118.41
C LYS A 408 110.47 -11.77 -118.78
N ALA A 409 109.44 -12.59 -118.61
CA ALA A 409 109.46 -14.00 -119.01
C ALA A 409 109.66 -14.16 -120.53
N ALA A 410 108.97 -13.37 -121.35
CA ALA A 410 109.17 -13.33 -122.79
C ALA A 410 110.61 -12.95 -123.16
N THR A 411 111.19 -11.96 -122.49
CA THR A 411 112.58 -11.52 -122.68
C THR A 411 113.57 -12.63 -122.32
N VAL A 412 113.35 -13.35 -121.21
CA VAL A 412 114.21 -14.49 -120.80
C VAL A 412 114.15 -15.62 -121.83
N ILE A 413 112.96 -15.99 -122.29
CA ILE A 413 112.78 -17.01 -123.34
C ILE A 413 113.52 -16.59 -124.63
N GLN A 414 113.35 -15.34 -125.07
CA GLN A 414 114.03 -14.81 -126.25
C GLN A 414 115.57 -14.82 -126.09
N SER A 415 116.09 -14.41 -124.93
CA SER A 415 117.53 -14.37 -124.67
C SER A 415 118.15 -15.77 -124.58
N THR A 416 117.43 -16.74 -124.04
CA THR A 416 117.88 -18.13 -123.90
C THR A 416 117.89 -18.83 -125.26
N TRP A 417 116.88 -18.58 -126.10
CA TRP A 417 116.86 -19.07 -127.48
C TRP A 417 117.98 -18.48 -128.33
N ARG A 418 118.20 -17.15 -128.25
CA ARG A 418 119.31 -16.48 -128.93
C ARG A 418 120.67 -17.03 -128.48
N GLY A 419 120.86 -17.27 -127.18
CA GLY A 419 122.09 -17.88 -126.66
C GLY A 419 122.28 -19.34 -127.08
N HIS A 420 121.20 -20.12 -127.18
CA HIS A 420 121.26 -21.49 -127.69
C HIS A 420 121.66 -21.54 -129.16
N MET A 421 121.12 -20.62 -129.99
CA MET A 421 121.50 -20.50 -131.41
C MET A 421 123.00 -20.24 -131.62
N VAL A 422 123.61 -19.38 -130.79
CA VAL A 422 125.05 -19.08 -130.84
C VAL A 422 125.90 -20.29 -130.45
N ARG A 423 125.50 -21.04 -129.41
CA ARG A 423 126.27 -22.18 -128.89
C ARG A 423 126.21 -23.43 -129.77
N LYS A 424 125.08 -23.67 -130.45
CA LYS A 424 124.89 -24.85 -131.31
C LYS A 424 125.28 -24.61 -132.77
N GLN A 425 125.84 -23.44 -133.10
CA GLN A 425 126.34 -23.09 -134.44
C GLN A 425 125.30 -23.34 -135.54
N LEU A 426 124.04 -23.00 -135.25
CA LEU A 426 122.93 -23.13 -136.19
C LEU A 426 122.79 -21.83 -137.01
N GLY A 427 122.55 -21.98 -138.31
CA GLY A 427 122.31 -20.85 -139.22
C GLY A 427 123.51 -19.93 -139.39
N LYS A 428 123.27 -18.61 -139.30
CA LYS A 428 124.19 -17.53 -139.70
C LYS A 428 125.52 -17.44 -138.90
N TYR A 429 125.77 -18.33 -137.94
CA TYR A 429 126.91 -18.31 -137.01
C TYR A 429 127.96 -19.42 -137.25
N LYS A 430 127.95 -20.09 -138.41
CA LYS A 430 128.67 -21.35 -138.68
C LYS A 430 130.21 -21.28 -138.81
N ASP A 431 130.84 -20.10 -138.92
CA ASP A 431 132.30 -19.99 -139.18
C ASP A 431 133.07 -18.95 -138.32
N LEU A 432 132.45 -18.40 -137.27
CA LEU A 432 133.06 -17.35 -136.42
C LEU A 432 134.29 -17.83 -135.63
N TRP A 433 134.38 -19.12 -135.28
CA TRP A 433 135.51 -19.66 -134.51
C TRP A 433 136.82 -19.75 -135.32
N LYS A 434 136.74 -19.90 -136.65
CA LYS A 434 137.93 -19.89 -137.53
C LYS A 434 138.48 -18.46 -137.75
N GLN A 435 137.62 -17.44 -137.72
CA GLN A 435 138.05 -16.03 -137.84
C GLN A 435 138.74 -15.51 -136.57
N LEU A 436 138.27 -15.94 -135.38
CA LEU A 436 138.81 -15.46 -134.11
C LEU A 436 140.21 -16.03 -133.78
N LYS A 437 140.54 -17.23 -134.30
CA LYS A 437 141.86 -17.87 -134.12
C LYS A 437 142.95 -17.24 -135.01
N LYS A 438 142.60 -16.81 -136.24
CA LYS A 438 143.52 -16.13 -137.19
C LYS A 438 143.89 -14.71 -136.74
N ALA A 439 143.02 -14.01 -136.01
CA ALA A 439 143.28 -12.66 -135.47
C ALA A 439 144.23 -12.64 -134.26
N LYS A 440 144.25 -13.71 -133.44
CA LYS A 440 145.15 -13.80 -132.27
C LYS A 440 146.61 -14.06 -132.64
N GLU A 441 146.91 -14.82 -133.71
CA GLU A 441 148.29 -15.07 -134.14
C GLU A 441 148.97 -13.85 -134.82
N ILE A 442 148.20 -13.02 -135.54
CA ILE A 442 148.72 -11.79 -136.18
C ILE A 442 149.07 -10.71 -135.13
N THR A 443 148.33 -10.65 -134.03
CA THR A 443 148.53 -9.64 -132.97
C THR A 443 149.71 -9.98 -132.05
N LEU A 444 150.05 -11.27 -131.89
CA LEU A 444 151.21 -11.71 -131.09
C LEU A 444 152.56 -11.54 -131.84
N LYS A 445 152.60 -11.74 -133.17
CA LYS A 445 153.82 -11.53 -133.99
C LYS A 445 154.14 -10.04 -134.25
N LYS A 446 153.17 -9.12 -134.13
CA LYS A 446 153.39 -7.66 -134.22
C LYS A 446 153.89 -7.02 -132.92
N LYS A 447 153.62 -7.63 -131.74
CA LYS A 447 154.09 -7.12 -130.44
C LYS A 447 155.52 -7.53 -130.06
N SER A 448 156.09 -8.59 -130.65
CA SER A 448 157.47 -9.02 -130.37
C SER A 448 158.54 -8.42 -131.30
N LEU A 449 158.16 -7.86 -132.45
CA LEU A 449 159.05 -7.24 -133.45
C LEU A 449 159.22 -5.72 -133.30
N MET A 450 158.48 -5.06 -132.40
CA MET A 450 158.39 -3.60 -132.30
C MET A 450 158.78 -3.03 -130.92
N LYS A 451 159.81 -3.60 -130.27
CA LYS A 451 160.72 -2.87 -129.34
C LYS A 451 161.90 -3.72 -128.82
N ARG A 452 162.63 -4.37 -129.75
CA ARG A 452 164.06 -4.70 -129.59
C ARG A 452 164.95 -3.89 -130.56
N ARG A 453 164.40 -2.80 -131.13
CA ARG A 453 165.09 -1.72 -131.85
C ARG A 453 164.35 -0.41 -131.56
N ASP A 454 164.64 0.12 -130.38
CA ASP A 454 164.90 1.53 -130.08
C ASP A 454 165.88 1.51 -128.90
N LYS A 455 167.07 1.00 -129.21
CA LYS A 455 168.35 1.34 -128.61
C LYS A 455 169.15 1.95 -129.77
N GLU A 456 169.52 3.23 -129.59
CA GLU A 456 170.54 4.03 -130.30
C GLU A 456 170.19 4.49 -131.74
N TYR A 457 170.02 5.78 -132.10
CA TYR A 457 170.33 7.12 -131.54
C TYR A 457 169.08 8.02 -131.74
N ILE A 458 168.65 8.95 -130.86
CA ILE A 458 169.31 10.04 -130.10
C ILE A 458 168.80 10.07 -128.66
#